data_AF-A0A6C0DK48-F1
#
_entry.id   AF-A0A6C0DK48-F1
#
_cell.length_a   1.000
_cell.length_b   1.000
_cell.length_c   1.000
_cell.angle_alpha   90.00
_cell.angle_beta   90.00
_cell.angle_gamma   90.00
#
_symmetry.space_group_name_H-M   'P 1'
#
loop_
_entity.id
_entity.type
_entity.pdbx_description
1 polymer ?
#
loop_
_entity_poly.entity_id
_entity_poly.type
_entity_poly.pdbx_seq_one_letter_code
_entity_poly.pdbx_strand_id
1 'polypeptide(L)'
;MHEEYVMDSVKKDEYSQQMGTFEYLPINFLGINTSTFTDSYIQDNKEHPFLSLKRYAMDNSVSFEDRIQCVRYMCFIPFKDYVEHCVEASKTIIENDNYDIYNRYFFFANNSRNTKLDGHVVHHLHPYFFSLSKERNYPLELTLMTARYIIDQYDYLSDERNLVLEYILDVADDKNESIYARSECADILLTLGEGNEIIFAEQVIEELGDLYNENKNKTIYTNAQNAHNETINENTRNIVRALYKEYLKTKTYNDLVKTSYEDIHKELSKLDNSAETQDKLHNFFYRVMTDPFRFERLSLSDIVLLVYYKICSFEDKTEVMKRFLEEILDCDNTCTTGYFTRIVNTLNGFINDKDLCFNINPKDELRSVIFARINRNIRSLPEKTRESVLEAVEEGNFGVFEEFMDYYSPEDEIRKEYTGLIEEEEFKLLFDKCVREFMGKN
;
A
#
# COMPACT_ATOMS: atom_id res chain seq x y z
N MET A 1 14.18 -23.44 32.91
CA MET A 1 14.13 -24.39 31.79
C MET A 1 13.10 -23.88 30.81
N HIS A 2 13.53 -22.99 29.91
CA HIS A 2 12.75 -22.58 28.76
C HIS A 2 13.42 -23.25 27.57
N GLU A 3 12.72 -24.21 26.96
CA GLU A 3 13.19 -24.88 25.75
C GLU A 3 13.12 -23.91 24.57
N GLU A 4 14.26 -23.79 23.91
CA GLU A 4 14.49 -23.08 22.66
C GLU A 4 13.57 -23.61 21.55
N TYR A 5 12.65 -22.79 21.08
CA TYR A 5 11.99 -22.97 19.79
C TYR A 5 12.84 -22.28 18.71
N VAL A 6 14.03 -22.83 18.45
CA VAL A 6 14.80 -22.51 17.24
C VAL A 6 14.21 -23.37 16.13
N MET A 7 13.25 -22.80 15.40
CA MET A 7 12.75 -23.42 14.17
C MET A 7 13.90 -23.54 13.16
N ASP A 8 14.03 -24.76 12.64
CA ASP A 8 14.95 -25.20 11.59
C ASP A 8 14.65 -24.44 10.28
N SER A 9 15.14 -23.20 10.19
CA SER A 9 14.81 -22.20 9.16
C SER A 9 15.70 -22.28 7.91
N VAL A 10 16.72 -23.14 7.91
CA VAL A 10 17.77 -23.12 6.86
C VAL A 10 17.42 -23.98 5.63
N LYS A 11 16.30 -24.71 5.63
CA LYS A 11 15.84 -25.52 4.47
C LYS A 11 14.52 -25.07 3.83
N LYS A 12 13.82 -24.09 4.40
CA LYS A 12 12.59 -23.51 3.79
C LYS A 12 12.91 -22.46 2.71
N ASP A 13 14.07 -21.80 2.79
CA ASP A 13 14.42 -20.61 1.98
C ASP A 13 14.63 -20.86 0.48
N GLU A 14 15.02 -22.06 0.04
CA GLU A 14 15.07 -22.37 -1.39
C GLU A 14 13.68 -22.70 -1.96
N TYR A 15 12.81 -23.33 -1.16
CA TYR A 15 11.57 -23.92 -1.69
C TYR A 15 10.46 -22.89 -1.91
N SER A 16 10.33 -21.87 -1.06
CA SER A 16 9.31 -20.81 -1.18
C SER A 16 9.59 -19.83 -2.33
N GLN A 17 10.86 -19.58 -2.64
CA GLN A 17 11.26 -18.65 -3.70
C GLN A 17 11.13 -19.25 -5.11
N GLN A 18 10.91 -20.56 -5.24
CA GLN A 18 11.03 -21.31 -6.52
C GLN A 18 9.70 -21.80 -7.12
N MET A 19 8.57 -21.54 -6.45
CA MET A 19 7.29 -22.11 -6.83
C MET A 19 6.59 -21.26 -7.89
N GLY A 20 6.38 -21.83 -9.09
CA GLY A 20 5.31 -21.44 -10.02
C GLY A 20 5.62 -21.50 -11.51
N THR A 21 6.75 -22.11 -11.89
CA THR A 21 6.94 -22.69 -13.23
C THR A 21 7.07 -24.21 -13.12
N PHE A 22 6.63 -24.95 -14.15
CA PHE A 22 6.83 -26.41 -14.25
C PHE A 22 8.31 -26.83 -14.13
N GLU A 23 9.23 -25.90 -14.35
CA GLU A 23 10.68 -26.12 -14.39
C GLU A 23 11.26 -26.60 -13.05
N TYR A 24 10.55 -26.39 -11.93
CA TYR A 24 11.04 -26.71 -10.59
C TYR A 24 10.14 -27.70 -9.83
N LEU A 25 9.28 -28.43 -10.54
CA LEU A 25 8.51 -29.51 -9.93
C LEU A 25 9.45 -30.60 -9.41
N PRO A 26 9.34 -31.03 -8.13
CA PRO A 26 10.02 -32.23 -7.70
C PRO A 26 9.51 -33.41 -8.54
N ILE A 27 10.41 -34.31 -8.96
CA ILE A 27 10.07 -35.48 -9.81
C ILE A 27 8.89 -36.27 -9.21
N ASN A 28 8.83 -36.33 -7.88
CA ASN A 28 7.70 -36.90 -7.15
C ASN A 28 7.14 -35.87 -6.17
N PHE A 29 5.83 -35.68 -6.18
CA PHE A 29 5.10 -34.84 -5.25
C PHE A 29 3.92 -35.62 -4.68
N LEU A 30 3.88 -35.85 -3.37
CA LEU A 30 2.86 -36.68 -2.69
C LEU A 30 2.68 -38.07 -3.34
N GLY A 31 3.78 -38.66 -3.83
CA GLY A 31 3.76 -39.95 -4.53
C GLY A 31 3.30 -39.89 -5.99
N ILE A 32 2.97 -38.71 -6.52
CA ILE A 32 2.62 -38.49 -7.93
C ILE A 32 3.88 -38.13 -8.70
N ASN A 33 4.14 -38.83 -9.80
CA ASN A 33 5.23 -38.48 -10.71
C ASN A 33 4.84 -37.26 -11.55
N THR A 34 5.46 -36.11 -11.28
CA THR A 34 5.12 -34.82 -11.90
C THR A 34 5.49 -34.73 -13.38
N SER A 35 6.42 -35.57 -13.86
CA SER A 35 6.71 -35.67 -15.31
C SER A 35 5.51 -36.15 -16.13
N THR A 36 4.48 -36.72 -15.49
CA THR A 36 3.26 -37.16 -16.16
C THR A 36 2.21 -36.07 -16.34
N PHE A 37 2.47 -34.83 -15.90
CA PHE A 37 1.51 -33.72 -15.97
C PHE A 37 1.32 -33.16 -17.39
N THR A 38 2.29 -33.38 -18.29
CA THR A 38 2.30 -32.80 -19.65
C THR A 38 1.81 -33.76 -20.73
N ASP A 39 1.76 -35.06 -20.45
CA ASP A 39 1.37 -36.06 -21.44
C ASP A 39 -0.17 -36.18 -21.49
N SER A 40 -0.72 -36.39 -22.69
CA SER A 40 -2.13 -36.78 -22.84
C SER A 40 -2.32 -38.11 -22.11
N TYR A 41 -2.77 -38.03 -20.85
CA TYR A 41 -2.74 -39.15 -19.92
C TYR A 41 -3.73 -40.24 -20.37
N ILE A 42 -3.22 -41.20 -21.14
CA ILE A 42 -3.91 -42.43 -21.51
C ILE A 42 -3.07 -43.56 -20.92
N GLN A 43 -3.11 -43.74 -19.59
CA GLN A 43 -2.65 -44.96 -18.96
C GLN A 43 -3.85 -45.77 -18.47
N ASP A 44 -3.95 -47.01 -18.95
CA ASP A 44 -4.98 -47.94 -18.49
C ASP A 44 -4.82 -48.19 -16.98
N ASN A 45 -5.89 -47.91 -16.23
CA ASN A 45 -6.08 -48.20 -14.79
C ASN A 45 -5.40 -47.32 -13.74
N LYS A 46 -4.88 -46.12 -14.07
CA LYS A 46 -4.42 -45.16 -13.05
C LYS A 46 -5.33 -43.93 -12.96
N GLU A 47 -5.53 -43.43 -11.73
CA GLU A 47 -6.23 -42.17 -11.50
C GLU A 47 -5.49 -41.01 -12.18
N HIS A 48 -6.23 -40.11 -12.82
CA HIS A 48 -5.67 -38.94 -13.47
C HIS A 48 -4.94 -38.07 -12.44
N PRO A 49 -3.71 -37.59 -12.70
CA PRO A 49 -2.93 -36.83 -11.71
C PRO A 49 -3.67 -35.62 -11.13
N PHE A 50 -4.45 -34.92 -11.94
CA PHE A 50 -5.33 -33.83 -11.50
C PHE A 50 -6.29 -34.24 -10.37
N LEU A 51 -6.94 -35.40 -10.49
CA LEU A 51 -7.91 -35.87 -9.49
C LEU A 51 -7.22 -36.29 -8.20
N SER A 52 -6.05 -36.92 -8.30
CA SER A 52 -5.23 -37.23 -7.12
C SER A 52 -4.80 -35.96 -6.38
N LEU A 53 -4.35 -34.92 -7.11
CA LEU A 53 -4.01 -33.62 -6.52
C LEU A 53 -5.23 -32.95 -5.88
N LYS A 54 -6.39 -32.95 -6.55
CA LYS A 54 -7.63 -32.42 -5.98
C LYS A 54 -7.96 -33.09 -4.65
N ARG A 55 -7.88 -34.42 -4.60
CA ARG A 55 -8.11 -35.18 -3.36
C ARG A 55 -7.14 -34.77 -2.26
N TYR A 56 -5.84 -34.63 -2.55
CA TYR A 56 -4.86 -34.16 -1.56
C TYR A 56 -5.10 -32.71 -1.13
N ALA A 57 -5.48 -31.82 -2.05
CA ALA A 57 -5.81 -30.42 -1.73
C ALA A 57 -7.01 -30.30 -0.78
N MET A 58 -7.95 -31.26 -0.82
CA MET A 58 -9.14 -31.28 0.03
C MET A 58 -8.96 -32.10 1.32
N ASP A 59 -7.84 -32.80 1.49
CA ASP A 59 -7.56 -33.64 2.66
C ASP A 59 -6.92 -32.81 3.79
N ASN A 60 -7.67 -32.62 4.88
CA ASN A 60 -7.20 -31.87 6.06
C ASN A 60 -6.02 -32.51 6.80
N SER A 61 -5.68 -33.78 6.51
CA SER A 61 -4.47 -34.42 7.05
C SER A 61 -3.18 -34.04 6.30
N VAL A 62 -3.31 -33.46 5.10
CA VAL A 62 -2.19 -32.95 4.30
C VAL A 62 -1.79 -31.57 4.82
N SER A 63 -0.48 -31.29 4.80
CA SER A 63 0.06 -30.00 5.24
C SER A 63 -0.55 -28.84 4.45
N PHE A 64 -0.65 -27.66 5.06
CA PHE A 64 -1.17 -26.46 4.40
C PHE A 64 -0.41 -26.13 3.12
N GLU A 65 0.92 -26.16 3.20
CA GLU A 65 1.81 -25.88 2.07
C GLU A 65 1.61 -26.87 0.92
N ASP A 66 1.48 -28.17 1.21
CA ASP A 66 1.24 -29.18 0.18
C ASP A 66 -0.15 -29.05 -0.43
N ARG A 67 -1.17 -28.72 0.36
CA ARG A 67 -2.55 -28.49 -0.16
C ARG A 67 -2.60 -27.32 -1.12
N ILE A 68 -1.98 -26.20 -0.77
CA ILE A 68 -1.83 -25.04 -1.65
C ILE A 68 -1.10 -25.44 -2.94
N GLN A 69 -0.04 -26.23 -2.79
CA GLN A 69 0.77 -26.62 -3.94
C GLN A 69 0.03 -27.57 -4.87
N CYS A 70 -0.82 -28.44 -4.34
CA CYS A 70 -1.75 -29.24 -5.14
C CYS A 70 -2.62 -28.37 -6.04
N VAL A 71 -3.27 -27.33 -5.49
CA VAL A 71 -4.12 -26.43 -6.29
C VAL A 71 -3.32 -25.69 -7.37
N ARG A 72 -2.12 -25.22 -7.02
CA ARG A 72 -1.23 -24.58 -8.00
C ARG A 72 -0.93 -25.52 -9.15
N TYR A 73 -0.58 -26.77 -8.89
CA TYR A 73 -0.34 -27.75 -9.95
C TYR A 73 -1.60 -28.10 -10.75
N MET A 74 -2.75 -28.21 -10.09
CA MET A 74 -4.02 -28.41 -10.78
C MET A 74 -4.29 -27.32 -11.82
N CYS A 75 -3.98 -26.05 -11.53
CA CYS A 75 -4.15 -24.94 -12.48
C CYS A 75 -3.37 -25.09 -13.78
N PHE A 76 -2.34 -25.94 -13.83
CA PHE A 76 -1.51 -26.11 -15.03
C PHE A 76 -1.71 -27.45 -15.74
N ILE A 77 -2.45 -28.39 -15.15
CA ILE A 77 -2.71 -29.70 -15.77
C ILE A 77 -3.99 -29.59 -16.61
N PRO A 78 -3.95 -29.88 -17.93
CA PRO A 78 -5.14 -29.88 -18.75
C PRO A 78 -6.20 -30.85 -18.21
N PHE A 79 -7.33 -30.32 -17.79
CA PHE A 79 -8.46 -31.10 -17.29
C PHE A 79 -9.77 -30.41 -17.65
N LYS A 80 -10.82 -31.17 -17.91
CA LYS A 80 -12.14 -30.61 -18.21
C LYS A 80 -12.69 -29.94 -16.94
N ASP A 81 -13.23 -28.73 -17.07
CA ASP A 81 -13.85 -28.00 -15.94
C ASP A 81 -12.82 -27.80 -14.79
N TYR A 82 -11.55 -27.56 -15.14
CA TYR A 82 -10.46 -27.46 -14.17
C TYR A 82 -10.62 -26.27 -13.22
N VAL A 83 -11.19 -25.15 -13.71
CA VAL A 83 -11.40 -23.94 -12.90
C VAL A 83 -12.35 -24.24 -11.76
N GLU A 84 -13.49 -24.88 -12.02
CA GLU A 84 -14.47 -25.26 -11.00
C GLU A 84 -13.84 -26.18 -9.95
N HIS A 85 -13.05 -27.16 -10.38
CA HIS A 85 -12.37 -28.08 -9.47
C HIS A 85 -11.27 -27.41 -8.64
N CYS A 86 -10.50 -26.49 -9.22
CA CYS A 86 -9.51 -25.69 -8.51
C CYS A 86 -10.17 -24.77 -7.49
N VAL A 87 -11.29 -24.13 -7.85
CA VAL A 87 -12.07 -23.27 -6.95
C VAL A 87 -12.64 -24.10 -5.78
N GLU A 88 -13.22 -25.27 -6.06
CA GLU A 88 -13.73 -26.18 -5.02
C GLU A 88 -12.62 -26.59 -4.04
N ALA A 89 -11.45 -27.02 -4.55
CA ALA A 89 -10.31 -27.38 -3.72
C ALA A 89 -9.80 -26.19 -2.89
N SER A 90 -9.66 -25.01 -3.50
CA SER A 90 -9.26 -23.77 -2.83
C SER A 90 -10.20 -23.39 -1.68
N LYS A 91 -11.52 -23.53 -1.86
CA LYS A 91 -12.49 -23.24 -0.80
C LYS A 91 -12.24 -24.08 0.45
N THR A 92 -11.88 -25.35 0.30
CA THR A 92 -11.55 -26.22 1.46
C THR A 92 -10.31 -25.75 2.24
N ILE A 93 -9.42 -24.98 1.62
CA ILE A 93 -8.24 -24.38 2.27
C ILE A 93 -8.64 -23.07 2.95
N ILE A 94 -9.41 -22.23 2.26
CA ILE A 94 -9.89 -20.93 2.75
C ILE A 94 -10.85 -21.08 3.94
N GLU A 95 -11.74 -22.07 3.91
CA GLU A 95 -12.72 -22.31 4.98
C GLU A 95 -12.10 -22.89 6.26
N ASN A 96 -10.87 -23.39 6.19
CA ASN A 96 -10.24 -24.11 7.30
C ASN A 96 -9.67 -23.14 8.35
N ASP A 97 -10.41 -22.94 9.43
CA ASP A 97 -10.02 -22.04 10.53
C ASP A 97 -8.82 -22.52 11.37
N ASN A 98 -8.31 -23.73 11.12
CA ASN A 98 -7.04 -24.16 11.72
C ASN A 98 -5.83 -23.46 11.08
N TYR A 99 -6.01 -22.82 9.92
CA TYR A 99 -4.99 -22.01 9.29
C TYR A 99 -5.17 -20.54 9.63
N ASP A 100 -4.04 -19.87 9.83
CA ASP A 100 -4.03 -18.43 10.00
C ASP A 100 -4.70 -17.74 8.79
N ILE A 101 -5.51 -16.70 9.06
CA ILE A 101 -6.34 -16.05 8.04
C ILE A 101 -5.50 -15.32 6.99
N TYR A 102 -4.37 -14.76 7.41
CA TYR A 102 -3.47 -14.05 6.52
C TYR A 102 -2.80 -15.01 5.54
N ASN A 103 -2.41 -16.20 6.00
CA ASN A 103 -1.92 -17.28 5.14
C ASN A 103 -2.99 -17.75 4.14
N ARG A 104 -4.25 -17.89 4.58
CA ARG A 104 -5.38 -18.27 3.72
C ARG A 104 -5.65 -17.23 2.63
N TYR A 105 -5.53 -15.93 2.94
CA TYR A 105 -5.68 -14.87 1.95
C TYR A 105 -4.49 -14.82 0.98
N PHE A 106 -3.27 -14.88 1.50
CA PHE A 106 -2.02 -14.86 0.72
C PHE A 106 -2.00 -15.95 -0.36
N PHE A 107 -2.56 -17.13 -0.07
CA PHE A 107 -2.69 -18.23 -1.01
C PHE A 107 -3.27 -17.82 -2.38
N PHE A 108 -4.36 -17.05 -2.39
CA PHE A 108 -5.09 -16.74 -3.62
C PHE A 108 -4.97 -15.27 -4.07
N ALA A 109 -4.40 -14.38 -3.26
CA ALA A 109 -4.21 -12.96 -3.61
C ALA A 109 -3.37 -12.74 -4.89
N ASN A 110 -2.62 -13.76 -5.34
CA ASN A 110 -1.94 -13.83 -6.65
C ASN A 110 -0.89 -12.73 -6.94
N ASN A 111 -0.38 -12.08 -5.90
CA ASN A 111 0.59 -10.99 -6.02
C ASN A 111 2.05 -11.45 -6.01
N SER A 112 2.34 -12.67 -5.54
CA SER A 112 3.68 -13.28 -5.64
C SER A 112 4.11 -13.41 -7.10
N ARG A 113 5.31 -12.94 -7.44
CA ARG A 113 5.87 -13.06 -8.81
C ARG A 113 6.02 -14.50 -9.24
N ASN A 114 6.50 -15.34 -8.33
CA ASN A 114 6.83 -16.71 -8.67
C ASN A 114 5.60 -17.57 -8.55
N THR A 115 4.74 -17.34 -7.56
CA THR A 115 3.74 -18.34 -7.18
C THR A 115 2.31 -17.87 -7.39
N LYS A 116 1.77 -18.19 -8.56
CA LYS A 116 0.45 -17.74 -8.98
C LYS A 116 -0.54 -18.87 -9.25
N LEU A 117 -1.78 -18.63 -8.86
CA LEU A 117 -2.93 -19.37 -9.35
C LEU A 117 -3.35 -18.80 -10.72
N ASP A 118 -4.07 -19.62 -11.48
CA ASP A 118 -4.74 -19.17 -12.70
C ASP A 118 -5.67 -17.98 -12.39
N GLY A 119 -5.65 -16.96 -13.24
CA GLY A 119 -6.42 -15.73 -13.04
C GLY A 119 -7.93 -15.97 -12.93
N HIS A 120 -8.47 -16.96 -13.65
CA HIS A 120 -9.89 -17.33 -13.55
C HIS A 120 -10.22 -17.96 -12.20
N VAL A 121 -9.31 -18.78 -11.65
CA VAL A 121 -9.49 -19.35 -10.30
C VAL A 121 -9.50 -18.22 -9.26
N VAL A 122 -8.53 -17.31 -9.32
CA VAL A 122 -8.45 -16.15 -8.41
C VAL A 122 -9.69 -15.28 -8.49
N HIS A 123 -10.14 -14.99 -9.72
CA HIS A 123 -11.35 -14.22 -9.97
C HIS A 123 -12.52 -14.76 -9.14
N HIS A 124 -12.79 -16.06 -9.20
CA HIS A 124 -13.88 -16.69 -8.44
C HIS A 124 -13.67 -16.78 -6.91
N LEU A 125 -12.43 -16.71 -6.43
CA LEU A 125 -12.14 -16.83 -4.99
C LEU A 125 -12.36 -15.52 -4.22
N HIS A 126 -12.22 -14.35 -4.86
CA HIS A 126 -12.40 -13.07 -4.18
C HIS A 126 -13.85 -12.85 -3.68
N PRO A 127 -14.93 -12.95 -4.50
CA PRO A 127 -16.29 -12.77 -3.98
C PRO A 127 -16.67 -13.79 -2.90
N TYR A 128 -16.16 -15.01 -3.04
CA TYR A 128 -16.34 -16.05 -2.05
C TYR A 128 -15.68 -15.67 -0.71
N PHE A 129 -14.42 -15.22 -0.74
CA PHE A 129 -13.71 -14.78 0.46
C PHE A 129 -14.36 -13.53 1.07
N PHE A 130 -14.84 -12.58 0.26
CA PHE A 130 -15.54 -11.38 0.74
C PHE A 130 -16.82 -11.74 1.51
N SER A 131 -17.60 -12.67 0.97
CA SER A 131 -18.82 -13.15 1.66
C SER A 131 -18.46 -13.83 2.98
N LEU A 132 -17.43 -14.67 2.98
CA LEU A 132 -16.94 -15.37 4.16
C LEU A 132 -16.37 -14.41 5.20
N SER A 133 -15.69 -13.35 4.77
CA SER A 133 -15.06 -12.36 5.64
C SER A 133 -16.11 -11.56 6.41
N LYS A 134 -17.23 -11.23 5.76
CA LYS A 134 -18.40 -10.63 6.42
C LYS A 134 -19.07 -11.60 7.39
N GLU A 135 -19.28 -12.86 6.99
CA GLU A 135 -19.92 -13.86 7.84
C GLU A 135 -19.13 -14.14 9.12
N ARG A 136 -17.80 -14.25 9.01
CA ARG A 136 -16.91 -14.63 10.10
C ARG A 136 -16.22 -13.45 10.79
N ASN A 137 -16.55 -12.22 10.39
CA ASN A 137 -15.95 -10.99 10.90
C ASN A 137 -14.40 -11.03 10.86
N TYR A 138 -13.86 -11.37 9.69
CA TYR A 138 -12.41 -11.37 9.46
C TYR A 138 -11.83 -9.94 9.55
N PRO A 139 -10.50 -9.81 9.69
CA PRO A 139 -9.85 -8.50 9.73
C PRO A 139 -10.29 -7.61 8.58
N LEU A 140 -10.60 -6.35 8.90
CA LEU A 140 -11.18 -5.39 7.96
C LEU A 140 -10.25 -5.19 6.76
N GLU A 141 -8.94 -5.14 6.97
CA GLU A 141 -7.97 -4.92 5.90
C GLU A 141 -8.06 -6.00 4.81
N LEU A 142 -8.28 -7.28 5.18
CA LEU A 142 -8.42 -8.37 4.21
C LEU A 142 -9.73 -8.28 3.44
N THR A 143 -10.80 -7.86 4.13
CA THR A 143 -12.10 -7.60 3.52
C THR A 143 -11.99 -6.47 2.49
N LEU A 144 -11.33 -5.36 2.84
CA LEU A 144 -11.16 -4.21 1.96
C LEU A 144 -10.20 -4.50 0.79
N MET A 145 -9.16 -5.31 0.98
CA MET A 145 -8.30 -5.75 -0.13
C MET A 145 -9.06 -6.63 -1.12
N THR A 146 -9.94 -7.50 -0.62
CA THR A 146 -10.83 -8.31 -1.46
C THR A 146 -11.84 -7.42 -2.19
N ALA A 147 -12.42 -6.46 -1.47
CA ALA A 147 -13.34 -5.47 -2.03
C ALA A 147 -12.69 -4.71 -3.19
N ARG A 148 -11.47 -4.20 -2.98
CA ARG A 148 -10.68 -3.50 -4.00
C ARG A 148 -10.47 -4.35 -5.26
N TYR A 149 -10.09 -5.62 -5.11
CA TYR A 149 -9.96 -6.53 -6.25
C TYR A 149 -11.27 -6.66 -7.02
N ILE A 150 -12.39 -6.81 -6.31
CA ILE A 150 -13.71 -6.98 -6.93
C ILE A 150 -14.11 -5.70 -7.69
N ILE A 151 -13.95 -4.51 -7.09
CA ILE A 151 -14.24 -3.23 -7.75
C ILE A 151 -13.42 -3.04 -9.04
N ASP A 152 -12.14 -3.44 -9.03
CA ASP A 152 -11.23 -3.28 -10.18
C ASP A 152 -11.48 -4.31 -11.30
N GLN A 153 -11.80 -5.56 -10.96
CA GLN A 153 -11.77 -6.67 -11.92
C GLN A 153 -13.16 -7.12 -12.40
N TYR A 154 -14.24 -6.70 -11.73
CA TYR A 154 -15.60 -7.12 -12.07
C TYR A 154 -16.32 -6.06 -12.90
N ASP A 155 -17.22 -6.53 -13.78
CA ASP A 155 -18.05 -5.65 -14.60
C ASP A 155 -18.90 -4.72 -13.73
N TYR A 156 -19.09 -3.49 -14.20
CA TYR A 156 -19.85 -2.45 -13.49
C TYR A 156 -21.26 -2.91 -13.09
N LEU A 157 -21.90 -3.75 -13.90
CA LEU A 157 -23.26 -4.25 -13.68
C LEU A 157 -23.31 -5.59 -12.94
N SER A 158 -22.18 -6.15 -12.52
CA SER A 158 -22.15 -7.42 -11.80
C SER A 158 -22.72 -7.29 -10.38
N ASP A 159 -23.43 -8.33 -9.94
CA ASP A 159 -23.98 -8.40 -8.59
C ASP A 159 -22.87 -8.37 -7.53
N GLU A 160 -21.73 -9.02 -7.82
CA GLU A 160 -20.56 -9.04 -6.95
C GLU A 160 -19.98 -7.63 -6.73
N ARG A 161 -19.80 -6.85 -7.80
CA ARG A 161 -19.31 -5.46 -7.68
C ARG A 161 -20.28 -4.60 -6.90
N ASN A 162 -21.57 -4.68 -7.22
CA ASN A 162 -22.60 -3.86 -6.58
C ASN A 162 -22.70 -4.12 -5.08
N LEU A 163 -22.65 -5.40 -4.67
CA LEU A 163 -22.67 -5.79 -3.25
C LEU A 163 -21.43 -5.29 -2.49
N VAL A 164 -20.27 -5.30 -3.15
CA VAL A 164 -19.04 -4.77 -2.56
C VAL A 164 -19.06 -3.25 -2.48
N LEU A 165 -19.57 -2.58 -3.52
CA LEU A 165 -19.69 -1.13 -3.56
C LEU A 165 -20.60 -0.62 -2.44
N GLU A 166 -21.76 -1.24 -2.24
CA GLU A 166 -22.67 -0.92 -1.13
C GLU A 166 -21.93 -1.01 0.22
N TYR A 167 -21.19 -2.09 0.44
CA TYR A 167 -20.39 -2.26 1.66
C TYR A 167 -19.31 -1.17 1.83
N ILE A 168 -18.59 -0.79 0.76
CA ILE A 168 -17.57 0.27 0.82
C ILE A 168 -18.21 1.62 1.16
N LEU A 169 -19.35 1.93 0.54
CA LEU A 169 -20.08 3.18 0.79
C LEU A 169 -20.58 3.23 2.24
N ASP A 170 -21.13 2.13 2.76
CA ASP A 170 -21.59 2.03 4.14
C ASP A 170 -20.46 2.26 5.14
N VAL A 171 -19.30 1.60 4.96
CA VAL A 171 -18.13 1.76 5.84
C VAL A 171 -17.56 3.17 5.76
N ALA A 172 -17.51 3.77 4.57
CA ALA A 172 -17.00 5.13 4.39
C ALA A 172 -17.91 6.20 5.05
N ASP A 173 -19.24 6.00 5.00
CA ASP A 173 -20.21 6.94 5.57
C ASP A 173 -20.35 6.81 7.10
N ASP A 174 -20.12 5.63 7.67
CA ASP A 174 -20.30 5.40 9.11
C ASP A 174 -19.30 6.21 9.95
N LYS A 175 -19.77 7.27 10.61
CA LYS A 175 -18.93 8.13 11.46
C LYS A 175 -18.41 7.43 12.73
N ASN A 176 -18.93 6.24 13.06
CA ASN A 176 -18.43 5.42 14.16
C ASN A 176 -17.30 4.49 13.73
N GLU A 177 -17.08 4.32 12.42
CA GLU A 177 -15.96 3.56 11.90
C GLU A 177 -14.62 4.28 12.11
N SER A 178 -13.55 3.49 12.11
CA SER A 178 -12.21 4.04 12.28
C SER A 178 -11.84 4.97 11.11
N ILE A 179 -11.02 6.00 11.37
CA ILE A 179 -10.48 6.86 10.33
C ILE A 179 -9.74 6.04 9.25
N TYR A 180 -9.04 4.98 9.67
CA TYR A 180 -8.36 4.06 8.75
C TYR A 180 -9.36 3.38 7.80
N ALA A 181 -10.43 2.78 8.34
CA ALA A 181 -11.46 2.12 7.56
C ALA A 181 -12.09 3.05 6.51
N ARG A 182 -12.50 4.24 6.96
CA ARG A 182 -13.15 5.25 6.12
C ARG A 182 -12.22 5.77 5.03
N SER A 183 -10.95 6.04 5.38
CA SER A 183 -9.94 6.53 4.42
C SER A 183 -9.55 5.47 3.40
N GLU A 184 -9.43 4.20 3.79
CA GLU A 184 -9.16 3.11 2.84
C GLU A 184 -10.35 2.90 1.89
N CYS A 185 -11.59 3.00 2.37
CA CYS A 185 -12.77 2.93 1.50
C CYS A 185 -12.81 4.11 0.51
N ALA A 186 -12.56 5.33 0.99
CA ALA A 186 -12.47 6.50 0.13
C ALA A 186 -11.33 6.37 -0.90
N ASP A 187 -10.17 5.82 -0.52
CA ASP A 187 -9.07 5.55 -1.46
C ASP A 187 -9.46 4.59 -2.59
N ILE A 188 -10.20 3.52 -2.26
CA ILE A 188 -10.74 2.58 -3.26
C ILE A 188 -11.65 3.32 -4.25
N LEU A 189 -12.58 4.13 -3.75
CA LEU A 189 -13.55 4.85 -4.57
C LEU A 189 -12.91 5.97 -5.41
N LEU A 190 -11.95 6.73 -4.87
CA LEU A 190 -11.20 7.74 -5.63
C LEU A 190 -10.43 7.12 -6.79
N THR A 191 -9.92 5.91 -6.59
CA THR A 191 -9.00 5.29 -7.54
C THR A 191 -9.72 4.43 -8.58
N LEU A 192 -10.79 3.75 -8.18
CA LEU A 192 -11.47 2.72 -8.98
C LEU A 192 -12.98 2.98 -9.15
N GLY A 193 -13.53 3.97 -8.44
CA GLY A 193 -14.93 4.34 -8.55
C GLY A 193 -15.23 5.16 -9.81
N GLU A 194 -16.51 5.35 -10.08
CA GLU A 194 -17.00 6.17 -11.20
C GLU A 194 -18.05 7.21 -10.76
N GLY A 195 -18.02 8.38 -11.40
CA GLY A 195 -19.06 9.40 -11.24
C GLY A 195 -19.29 9.83 -9.79
N ASN A 196 -20.48 9.53 -9.25
CA ASN A 196 -20.85 9.89 -7.89
C ASN A 196 -20.03 9.15 -6.82
N GLU A 197 -19.45 7.99 -7.15
CA GLU A 197 -18.60 7.22 -6.24
C GLU A 197 -17.34 8.02 -5.88
N ILE A 198 -16.73 8.69 -6.87
CA ILE A 198 -15.55 9.56 -6.68
C ILE A 198 -15.92 10.80 -5.88
N ILE A 199 -17.01 11.48 -6.24
CA ILE A 199 -17.46 12.70 -5.55
C ILE A 199 -17.74 12.43 -4.07
N PHE A 200 -18.37 11.29 -3.76
CA PHE A 200 -18.59 10.87 -2.39
C PHE A 200 -17.28 10.61 -1.65
N ALA A 201 -16.31 9.97 -2.30
CA ALA A 201 -15.00 9.72 -1.70
C ALA A 201 -14.22 11.01 -1.40
N GLU A 202 -14.28 12.00 -2.29
CA GLU A 202 -13.71 13.35 -2.06
C GLU A 202 -14.30 14.00 -0.80
N GLN A 203 -15.62 13.91 -0.63
CA GLN A 203 -16.31 14.42 0.57
C GLN A 203 -15.84 13.71 1.84
N VAL A 204 -15.71 12.37 1.81
CA VAL A 204 -15.20 11.61 2.96
C VAL A 204 -13.78 12.02 3.31
N ILE A 205 -12.89 12.23 2.34
CA ILE A 205 -11.51 12.69 2.60
C ILE A 205 -11.47 14.11 3.15
N GLU A 206 -12.33 15.01 2.68
CA GLU A 206 -12.47 16.36 3.22
C GLU A 206 -12.87 16.32 4.70
N GLU A 207 -13.96 15.60 5.02
CA GLU A 207 -14.43 15.41 6.40
C GLU A 207 -13.36 14.80 7.32
N LEU A 208 -12.66 13.76 6.86
CA LEU A 208 -11.61 13.11 7.65
C LEU A 208 -10.45 14.06 7.92
N GLY A 209 -10.11 14.93 6.97
CA GLY A 209 -9.08 15.95 7.16
C GLY A 209 -9.47 17.00 8.19
N ASP A 210 -10.73 17.43 8.22
CA ASP A 210 -11.23 18.36 9.23
C ASP A 210 -11.14 17.79 10.64
N LEU A 211 -11.51 16.50 10.81
CA LEU A 211 -11.36 15.79 12.08
C LEU A 211 -9.91 15.73 12.57
N TYR A 212 -8.93 15.63 11.66
CA TYR A 212 -7.51 15.70 12.02
C TYR A 212 -7.09 17.11 12.45
N ASN A 213 -7.57 18.14 11.75
CA ASN A 213 -7.27 19.54 12.05
C ASN A 213 -7.80 19.95 13.43
N GLU A 214 -8.99 19.46 13.81
CA GLU A 214 -9.60 19.71 15.13
C GLU A 214 -8.84 19.01 16.28
N ASN A 215 -8.14 17.89 16.02
CA ASN A 215 -7.63 17.02 17.07
C ASN A 215 -6.14 17.14 17.44
N LYS A 216 -5.26 17.83 16.68
CA LYS A 216 -3.95 18.36 17.19
C LYS A 216 -3.03 19.03 16.17
N ASN A 217 -2.35 20.07 16.67
CA ASN A 217 -0.98 20.50 16.29
C ASN A 217 -0.04 19.32 16.00
N LYS A 218 0.21 18.98 14.74
CA LYS A 218 1.43 18.30 14.26
C LYS A 218 1.51 18.44 12.72
N THR A 219 2.74 18.35 12.24
CA THR A 219 3.27 18.85 10.96
C THR A 219 2.47 18.52 9.71
N ILE A 220 2.62 19.38 8.69
CA ILE A 220 2.15 19.24 7.30
C ILE A 220 2.21 17.80 6.76
N TYR A 221 3.14 16.96 7.23
CA TYR A 221 3.39 15.59 6.75
C TYR A 221 2.52 14.47 7.35
N THR A 222 1.63 14.73 8.32
CA THR A 222 0.77 13.68 8.92
C THR A 222 -0.65 13.60 8.36
N ASN A 223 -1.00 14.38 7.34
CA ASN A 223 -2.36 14.43 6.83
C ASN A 223 -2.66 13.23 5.92
N ALA A 224 -3.70 12.46 6.28
CA ALA A 224 -4.34 11.50 5.37
C ALA A 224 -4.68 12.14 4.01
N GLN A 225 -5.02 13.44 3.99
CA GLN A 225 -5.25 14.22 2.77
C GLN A 225 -4.03 14.32 1.84
N ASN A 226 -2.79 14.30 2.35
CA ASN A 226 -1.61 14.47 1.49
C ASN A 226 -1.36 13.25 0.61
N ALA A 227 -1.68 12.05 1.09
CA ALA A 227 -1.62 10.83 0.28
C ALA A 227 -2.64 10.86 -0.88
N HIS A 228 -3.61 11.77 -0.83
CA HIS A 228 -4.58 12.00 -1.90
C HIS A 228 -4.36 13.31 -2.64
N ASN A 229 -3.27 14.06 -2.37
CA ASN A 229 -2.93 15.23 -3.15
C ASN A 229 -2.44 14.79 -4.53
N GLU A 230 -3.18 15.16 -5.59
CA GLU A 230 -2.88 14.79 -6.97
C GLU A 230 -1.44 15.11 -7.39
N THR A 231 -0.91 16.26 -6.97
CA THR A 231 0.47 16.67 -7.27
C THR A 231 1.48 15.71 -6.62
N ILE A 232 1.27 15.35 -5.35
CA ILE A 232 2.16 14.42 -4.63
C ILE A 232 2.09 13.03 -5.26
N ASN A 233 0.88 12.55 -5.58
CA ASN A 233 0.69 11.25 -6.21
C ASN A 233 1.33 11.17 -7.60
N GLU A 234 1.18 12.21 -8.43
CA GLU A 234 1.79 12.24 -9.75
C GLU A 234 3.31 12.33 -9.68
N ASN A 235 3.85 13.12 -8.74
CA ASN A 235 5.30 13.15 -8.47
C ASN A 235 5.82 11.78 -8.04
N THR A 236 5.13 11.11 -7.13
CA THR A 236 5.49 9.76 -6.66
C THR A 236 5.48 8.77 -7.83
N ARG A 237 4.46 8.82 -8.70
CA ARG A 237 4.39 8.02 -9.94
C ARG A 237 5.56 8.32 -10.87
N ASN A 238 5.93 9.58 -11.04
CA ASN A 238 7.08 9.97 -11.87
C ASN A 238 8.40 9.40 -11.36
N ILE A 239 8.64 9.45 -10.05
CA ILE A 239 9.82 8.86 -9.43
C ILE A 239 9.83 7.34 -9.69
N VAL A 240 8.70 6.64 -9.51
CA VAL A 240 8.62 5.20 -9.79
C VAL A 240 8.87 4.88 -11.27
N ARG A 241 8.32 5.67 -12.20
CA ARG A 241 8.59 5.52 -13.64
C ARG A 241 10.08 5.71 -13.94
N ALA A 242 10.73 6.67 -13.31
CA ALA A 242 12.16 6.93 -13.47
C ALA A 242 13.01 5.79 -12.89
N LEU A 243 12.72 5.33 -11.66
CA LEU A 243 13.36 4.17 -11.04
C LEU A 243 13.22 2.92 -11.92
N TYR A 244 12.02 2.67 -12.45
CA TYR A 244 11.78 1.54 -13.34
C TYR A 244 12.54 1.66 -14.67
N LYS A 245 12.66 2.87 -15.24
CA LYS A 245 13.49 3.10 -16.44
C LYS A 245 14.98 2.89 -16.16
N GLU A 246 15.50 3.39 -15.04
CA GLU A 246 16.89 3.17 -14.60
C GLU A 246 17.17 1.68 -14.45
N TYR A 247 16.28 0.99 -13.75
CA TYR A 247 16.26 -0.45 -13.58
C TYR A 247 16.32 -1.23 -14.91
N LEU A 248 15.51 -0.86 -15.90
CA LEU A 248 15.52 -1.54 -17.20
C LEU A 248 16.84 -1.33 -17.97
N LYS A 249 17.57 -0.23 -17.71
CA LYS A 249 18.86 0.08 -18.36
C LYS A 249 20.03 -0.66 -17.74
N THR A 250 20.01 -0.90 -16.43
CA THR A 250 21.11 -1.56 -15.70
C THR A 250 21.13 -3.08 -15.87
N LYS A 251 20.19 -3.66 -16.61
CA LYS A 251 19.99 -5.10 -16.81
C LYS A 251 21.26 -5.89 -17.18
N THR A 252 21.98 -6.37 -16.16
CA THR A 252 22.16 -7.81 -15.98
C THR A 252 20.95 -8.34 -15.22
N TYR A 253 19.99 -8.91 -15.94
CA TYR A 253 18.70 -9.45 -15.45
C TYR A 253 18.81 -10.42 -14.25
N ASN A 254 20.00 -10.93 -13.93
CA ASN A 254 20.23 -11.94 -12.91
C ASN A 254 20.31 -11.43 -11.46
N ASP A 255 20.52 -10.14 -11.21
CA ASP A 255 20.70 -9.65 -9.83
C ASP A 255 19.38 -9.42 -9.08
N LEU A 256 18.27 -9.30 -9.81
CA LEU A 256 16.94 -9.13 -9.21
C LEU A 256 16.23 -10.39 -8.79
N VAL A 257 16.68 -11.50 -9.32
CA VAL A 257 16.19 -12.81 -8.91
C VAL A 257 16.79 -13.18 -7.56
N LYS A 258 17.86 -12.50 -7.10
CA LYS A 258 18.57 -12.87 -5.86
C LYS A 258 18.10 -12.16 -4.61
N THR A 259 17.64 -10.91 -4.69
CA THR A 259 17.20 -10.20 -3.48
C THR A 259 15.77 -10.58 -3.16
N SER A 260 15.60 -11.16 -1.99
CA SER A 260 14.32 -11.57 -1.44
C SER A 260 13.80 -10.56 -0.42
N TYR A 261 12.51 -10.61 -0.08
CA TYR A 261 11.95 -9.78 0.98
C TYR A 261 12.56 -10.14 2.34
N GLU A 262 12.96 -11.40 2.51
CA GLU A 262 13.67 -11.91 3.67
C GLU A 262 15.04 -11.23 3.83
N ASP A 263 15.73 -10.92 2.72
CA ASP A 263 16.98 -10.18 2.75
C ASP A 263 16.76 -8.73 3.21
N ILE A 264 15.73 -8.06 2.68
CA ILE A 264 15.38 -6.70 3.08
C ILE A 264 14.99 -6.67 4.56
N HIS A 265 14.15 -7.61 4.99
CA HIS A 265 13.74 -7.76 6.38
C HIS A 265 14.95 -7.98 7.29
N LYS A 266 15.89 -8.88 6.94
CA LYS A 266 17.12 -9.09 7.71
C LYS A 266 17.97 -7.83 7.82
N GLU A 267 18.08 -7.03 6.75
CA GLU A 267 18.82 -5.76 6.80
C GLU A 267 18.14 -4.74 7.72
N LEU A 268 16.81 -4.63 7.67
CA LEU A 268 16.04 -3.73 8.53
C LEU A 268 16.08 -4.16 10.01
N SER A 269 15.97 -5.46 10.31
CA SER A 269 16.08 -5.98 11.68
C SER A 269 17.46 -5.74 12.31
N LYS A 270 18.51 -5.51 11.53
CA LYS A 270 19.84 -5.12 12.06
C LYS A 270 19.84 -3.68 12.59
N LEU A 271 18.96 -2.82 12.09
CA LEU A 271 18.85 -1.43 12.53
C LEU A 271 18.04 -1.32 13.83
N ASP A 272 16.94 -2.07 13.92
CA ASP A 272 16.17 -2.24 15.15
C ASP A 272 15.51 -3.63 15.19
N ASN A 273 15.80 -4.36 16.25
CA ASN A 273 15.29 -5.71 16.50
C ASN A 273 14.32 -5.76 17.69
N SER A 274 13.73 -4.62 18.07
CA SER A 274 12.66 -4.59 19.06
C SER A 274 11.45 -5.39 18.58
N ALA A 275 10.72 -6.01 19.52
CA ALA A 275 9.53 -6.81 19.18
C ALA A 275 8.48 -5.99 18.43
N GLU A 276 8.26 -4.73 18.85
CA GLU A 276 7.35 -3.81 18.18
C GLU A 276 7.75 -3.56 16.72
N THR A 277 9.05 -3.33 16.46
CA THR A 277 9.54 -3.13 15.08
C THR A 277 9.40 -4.40 14.26
N GLN A 278 9.65 -5.58 14.82
CA GLN A 278 9.47 -6.84 14.08
C GLN A 278 8.00 -7.08 13.72
N ASP A 279 7.06 -6.78 14.62
CA ASP A 279 5.62 -6.89 14.34
C ASP A 279 5.19 -5.91 13.23
N LYS A 280 5.66 -4.66 13.27
CA LYS A 280 5.37 -3.66 12.23
C LYS A 280 5.99 -4.02 10.87
N LEU A 281 7.23 -4.51 10.86
CA LEU A 281 7.87 -5.01 9.64
C LEU A 281 7.10 -6.18 9.03
N HIS A 282 6.67 -7.13 9.88
CA HIS A 282 5.87 -8.26 9.45
C HIS A 282 4.57 -7.80 8.77
N ASN A 283 3.82 -6.91 9.42
CA ASN A 283 2.57 -6.36 8.89
C ASN A 283 2.80 -5.58 7.58
N PHE A 284 3.86 -4.78 7.50
CA PHE A 284 4.23 -4.05 6.29
C PHE A 284 4.50 -4.99 5.12
N PHE A 285 5.39 -5.98 5.28
CA PHE A 285 5.70 -6.92 4.21
C PHE A 285 4.50 -7.76 3.82
N TYR A 286 3.69 -8.18 4.80
CA TYR A 286 2.45 -8.87 4.51
C TYR A 286 1.55 -8.04 3.60
N ARG A 287 1.28 -6.78 3.96
CA ARG A 287 0.44 -5.87 3.14
C ARG A 287 1.04 -5.69 1.74
N VAL A 288 2.34 -5.37 1.66
CA VAL A 288 3.06 -5.17 0.39
C VAL A 288 2.95 -6.37 -0.55
N MET A 289 3.00 -7.60 0.00
CA MET A 289 2.94 -8.83 -0.80
C MET A 289 1.51 -9.27 -1.14
N THR A 290 0.49 -8.72 -0.48
CA THR A 290 -0.90 -9.17 -0.64
C THR A 290 -1.82 -8.13 -1.26
N ASP A 291 -1.41 -6.86 -1.29
CA ASP A 291 -2.20 -5.76 -1.88
C ASP A 291 -2.33 -5.95 -3.39
N PRO A 292 -3.56 -6.12 -3.93
CA PRO A 292 -3.78 -6.32 -5.35
C PRO A 292 -3.54 -5.05 -6.18
N PHE A 293 -3.46 -3.88 -5.55
CA PHE A 293 -3.39 -2.61 -6.24
C PHE A 293 -2.06 -2.42 -6.98
N ARG A 294 -2.12 -1.73 -8.13
CA ARG A 294 -0.96 -1.48 -8.98
C ARG A 294 -0.81 -0.01 -9.31
N PHE A 295 0.40 0.52 -9.08
CA PHE A 295 0.83 1.84 -9.53
C PHE A 295 1.71 1.68 -10.76
N GLU A 296 1.37 2.29 -11.89
CA GLU A 296 2.19 2.18 -13.11
C GLU A 296 2.43 0.71 -13.55
N ARG A 297 1.43 -0.15 -13.33
CA ARG A 297 1.49 -1.63 -13.54
C ARG A 297 2.40 -2.39 -12.57
N LEU A 298 2.98 -1.71 -11.59
CA LEU A 298 3.83 -2.28 -10.55
C LEU A 298 3.03 -2.47 -9.27
N SER A 299 3.18 -3.63 -8.63
CA SER A 299 2.66 -3.87 -7.27
C SER A 299 3.48 -3.09 -6.23
N LEU A 300 2.96 -2.96 -5.01
CA LEU A 300 3.76 -2.45 -3.89
C LEU A 300 5.05 -3.24 -3.70
N SER A 301 5.02 -4.57 -3.86
CA SER A 301 6.23 -5.40 -3.81
C SER A 301 7.28 -5.02 -4.85
N ASP A 302 6.85 -4.69 -6.08
CA ASP A 302 7.75 -4.27 -7.14
C ASP A 302 8.39 -2.92 -6.79
N ILE A 303 7.62 -2.01 -6.21
CA ILE A 303 8.05 -0.66 -5.83
C ILE A 303 9.03 -0.72 -4.65
N VAL A 304 8.75 -1.53 -3.63
CA VAL A 304 9.69 -1.79 -2.51
C VAL A 304 11.02 -2.29 -3.02
N LEU A 305 11.02 -3.23 -3.98
CA LEU A 305 12.25 -3.72 -4.58
C LEU A 305 12.99 -2.59 -5.32
N LEU A 306 12.31 -1.84 -6.19
CA LEU A 306 12.94 -0.73 -6.93
C LEU A 306 13.57 0.31 -5.99
N VAL A 307 12.86 0.69 -4.93
CA VAL A 307 13.37 1.62 -3.91
C VAL A 307 14.57 1.00 -3.19
N TYR A 308 14.49 -0.25 -2.74
CA TYR A 308 15.59 -0.93 -2.07
C TYR A 308 16.86 -1.02 -2.95
N TYR A 309 16.70 -1.32 -4.25
CA TYR A 309 17.82 -1.31 -5.19
C TYR A 309 18.45 0.08 -5.31
N LYS A 310 17.63 1.13 -5.36
CA LYS A 310 18.13 2.49 -5.35
C LYS A 310 18.87 2.81 -4.06
N ILE A 311 18.33 2.38 -2.91
CA ILE A 311 18.97 2.55 -1.61
C ILE A 311 20.37 1.92 -1.60
N CYS A 312 20.49 0.70 -2.14
CA CYS A 312 21.77 -0.01 -2.23
C CYS A 312 22.82 0.67 -3.13
N SER A 313 22.41 1.63 -3.96
CA SER A 313 23.33 2.38 -4.83
C SER A 313 23.92 3.64 -4.19
N PHE A 314 23.41 4.09 -3.04
CA PHE A 314 23.95 5.28 -2.35
C PHE A 314 25.24 4.97 -1.59
N GLU A 315 26.13 5.96 -1.54
CA GLU A 315 27.33 5.93 -0.69
C GLU A 315 26.93 5.84 0.80
N ASP A 316 25.92 6.61 1.21
CA ASP A 316 25.38 6.63 2.57
C ASP A 316 24.25 5.63 2.81
N LYS A 317 24.34 4.42 2.22
CA LYS A 317 23.30 3.37 2.28
C LYS A 317 22.69 3.18 3.67
N THR A 318 23.51 3.17 4.72
CA THR A 318 23.04 2.94 6.10
C THR A 318 22.04 4.01 6.56
N GLU A 319 22.28 5.28 6.24
CA GLU A 319 21.38 6.36 6.65
C GLU A 319 20.07 6.32 5.88
N VAL A 320 20.13 6.05 4.57
CA VAL A 320 18.93 5.87 3.75
C VAL A 320 18.12 4.63 4.20
N MET A 321 18.77 3.55 4.62
CA MET A 321 18.11 2.38 5.18
C MET A 321 17.43 2.67 6.53
N LYS A 322 17.99 3.54 7.37
CA LYS A 322 17.29 4.00 8.58
C LYS A 322 16.06 4.82 8.21
N ARG A 323 16.18 5.73 7.24
CA ARG A 323 15.02 6.47 6.74
C ARG A 323 13.95 5.54 6.18
N PHE A 324 14.36 4.47 5.48
CA PHE A 324 13.45 3.47 4.96
C PHE A 324 12.69 2.76 6.08
N LEU A 325 13.40 2.37 7.15
CA LEU A 325 12.78 1.78 8.33
C LEU A 325 11.78 2.75 8.96
N GLU A 326 12.14 4.03 9.15
CA GLU A 326 11.23 5.05 9.68
C GLU A 326 9.93 5.15 8.87
N GLU A 327 10.05 5.27 7.54
CA GLU A 327 8.87 5.34 6.65
C GLU A 327 8.02 4.07 6.70
N ILE A 328 8.64 2.88 6.81
CA ILE A 328 7.92 1.61 6.97
C ILE A 328 7.15 1.58 8.31
N LEU A 329 7.79 1.98 9.41
CA LEU A 329 7.15 2.00 10.73
C LEU A 329 5.99 3.00 10.79
N ASP A 330 6.05 4.07 10.00
CA ASP A 330 4.99 5.07 9.86
C ASP A 330 3.89 4.68 8.84
N CYS A 331 4.05 3.56 8.11
CA CYS A 331 2.98 3.05 7.21
C CYS A 331 1.84 2.39 7.98
N ASP A 332 2.01 2.10 9.27
CA ASP A 332 1.00 1.43 10.07
C ASP A 332 -0.33 2.22 10.07
N ASN A 333 -1.45 1.53 9.84
CA ASN A 333 -2.78 2.12 9.70
C ASN A 333 -2.90 3.22 8.62
N THR A 334 -2.15 3.11 7.52
CA THR A 334 -2.31 3.99 6.35
C THR A 334 -2.90 3.24 5.15
N CYS A 335 -3.54 3.98 4.26
CA CYS A 335 -4.12 3.43 3.04
C CYS A 335 -3.07 2.98 2.02
N THR A 336 -3.47 2.26 0.97
CA THR A 336 -2.56 1.79 -0.10
C THR A 336 -1.75 2.93 -0.73
N THR A 337 -2.35 4.09 -1.00
CA THR A 337 -1.66 5.29 -1.50
C THR A 337 -0.71 5.89 -0.47
N GLY A 338 -1.01 5.74 0.83
CA GLY A 338 -0.11 6.05 1.94
C GLY A 338 1.17 5.21 1.92
N TYR A 339 1.04 3.89 1.80
CA TYR A 339 2.19 2.97 1.63
C TYR A 339 3.04 3.38 0.43
N PHE A 340 2.41 3.57 -0.72
CA PHE A 340 3.08 3.95 -1.96
C PHE A 340 3.92 5.22 -1.80
N THR A 341 3.33 6.28 -1.26
CA THR A 341 3.98 7.57 -1.07
C THR A 341 5.14 7.47 -0.07
N ARG A 342 4.95 6.80 1.07
CA ARG A 342 5.99 6.65 2.11
C ARG A 342 7.19 5.83 1.65
N ILE A 343 6.95 4.72 0.95
CA ILE A 343 8.00 3.89 0.37
C ILE A 343 8.89 4.75 -0.54
N VAL A 344 8.30 5.55 -1.42
CA VAL A 344 9.07 6.40 -2.36
C VAL A 344 9.72 7.59 -1.65
N ASN A 345 9.06 8.16 -0.63
CA ASN A 345 9.59 9.28 0.16
C ASN A 345 10.87 8.96 0.92
N THR A 346 11.18 7.67 1.10
CA THR A 346 12.47 7.20 1.63
C THR A 346 13.68 7.80 0.89
N LEU A 347 13.54 8.00 -0.42
CA LEU A 347 14.61 8.49 -1.29
C LEU A 347 14.80 10.01 -1.21
N ASN A 348 13.82 10.71 -0.64
CA ASN A 348 13.77 12.15 -0.65
C ASN A 348 14.87 12.74 0.24
N GLY A 349 15.61 13.74 -0.26
CA GLY A 349 16.78 14.32 0.43
C GLY A 349 18.10 13.58 0.20
N PHE A 350 18.08 12.39 -0.42
CA PHE A 350 19.30 11.64 -0.79
C PHE A 350 19.60 11.66 -2.29
N ILE A 351 18.61 12.03 -3.11
CA ILE A 351 18.76 12.11 -4.57
C ILE A 351 18.99 13.55 -5.00
N ASN A 352 19.99 13.75 -5.87
CA ASN A 352 20.28 15.03 -6.53
C ASN A 352 19.75 15.07 -7.98
N ASP A 353 19.22 13.96 -8.48
CA ASP A 353 18.62 13.87 -9.81
C ASP A 353 17.22 14.48 -9.80
N LYS A 354 17.02 15.51 -10.62
CA LYS A 354 15.76 16.25 -10.72
C LYS A 354 14.56 15.36 -11.07
N ASP A 355 14.78 14.28 -11.81
CA ASP A 355 13.73 13.35 -12.24
C ASP A 355 13.30 12.38 -11.12
N LEU A 356 14.06 12.33 -10.02
CA LEU A 356 13.86 11.43 -8.88
C LEU A 356 13.62 12.18 -7.55
N CYS A 357 13.59 13.52 -7.59
CA CYS A 357 13.22 14.34 -6.45
C CYS A 357 11.72 14.59 -6.43
N PHE A 358 11.14 14.63 -5.23
CA PHE A 358 9.82 15.23 -5.06
C PHE A 358 9.91 16.72 -5.33
N ASN A 359 9.54 17.13 -6.54
CA ASN A 359 9.32 18.53 -6.83
C ASN A 359 7.90 18.88 -6.40
N ILE A 360 7.70 19.16 -5.10
CA ILE A 360 6.48 19.82 -4.68
C ILE A 360 6.40 21.10 -5.51
N ASN A 361 5.26 21.31 -6.18
CA ASN A 361 5.05 22.53 -6.95
C ASN A 361 5.35 23.71 -6.01
N PRO A 362 6.27 24.63 -6.37
CA PRO A 362 6.62 25.76 -5.50
C PRO A 362 5.39 26.51 -4.99
N LYS A 363 4.29 26.51 -5.76
CA LYS A 363 3.01 27.11 -5.38
C LYS A 363 2.32 26.37 -4.21
N ASP A 364 2.36 25.05 -4.20
CA ASP A 364 1.79 24.20 -3.15
C ASP A 364 2.64 24.27 -1.87
N GLU A 365 3.96 24.32 -2.02
CA GLU A 365 4.90 24.51 -0.91
C GLU A 365 4.75 25.90 -0.27
N LEU A 366 4.58 26.94 -1.11
CA LEU A 366 4.48 28.33 -0.67
C LEU A 366 3.39 28.53 0.37
N ARG A 367 2.20 27.95 0.17
CA ARG A 367 1.10 28.01 1.15
C ARG A 367 1.53 27.51 2.52
N SER A 368 2.19 26.36 2.53
CA SER A 368 2.67 25.70 3.75
C SER A 368 3.77 26.51 4.46
N VAL A 369 4.70 27.08 3.69
CA VAL A 369 5.75 27.97 4.21
C VAL A 369 5.17 29.25 4.80
N ILE A 370 4.20 29.88 4.12
CA ILE A 370 3.50 31.07 4.61
C ILE A 370 2.82 30.77 5.95
N PHE A 371 2.03 29.69 6.02
CA PHE A 371 1.30 29.32 7.24
C PHE A 371 2.27 29.02 8.39
N ALA A 372 3.35 28.30 8.12
CA ALA A 372 4.37 28.00 9.13
C ALA A 372 5.06 29.27 9.64
N ARG A 373 5.36 30.23 8.75
CA ARG A 373 6.04 31.49 9.11
C ARG A 373 5.11 32.46 9.86
N ILE A 374 3.86 32.59 9.44
CA ILE A 374 2.84 33.34 10.20
C ILE A 374 2.71 32.76 11.61
N ASN A 375 2.53 31.44 11.73
CA ASN A 375 2.44 30.77 13.04
C ASN A 375 3.72 30.94 13.89
N ARG A 376 4.90 30.86 13.28
CA ARG A 376 6.18 31.12 13.97
C ARG A 376 6.19 32.54 14.54
N ASN A 377 5.81 33.53 13.74
CA ASN A 377 5.80 34.92 14.13
C ASN A 377 4.77 35.18 15.24
N ILE A 378 3.55 34.61 15.15
CA ILE A 378 2.52 34.65 16.22
C ILE A 378 3.05 34.06 17.53
N ARG A 379 3.71 32.90 17.47
CA ARG A 379 4.28 32.23 18.66
C ARG A 379 5.39 33.04 19.33
N SER A 380 6.07 33.90 18.58
CA SER A 380 7.13 34.76 19.10
C SER A 380 6.62 36.02 19.82
N LEU A 381 5.32 36.32 19.72
CA LEU A 381 4.71 37.47 20.38
C LEU A 381 4.57 37.27 21.89
N PRO A 382 4.51 38.36 22.68
CA PRO A 382 4.09 38.30 24.08
C PRO A 382 2.72 37.63 24.22
N GLU A 383 2.54 36.86 25.30
CA GLU A 383 1.36 36.01 25.53
C GLU A 383 0.03 36.72 25.29
N LYS A 384 -0.17 37.91 25.88
CA LYS A 384 -1.40 38.69 25.71
C LYS A 384 -1.66 39.11 24.26
N THR A 385 -0.61 39.48 23.53
CA THR A 385 -0.72 39.88 22.11
C THR A 385 -0.99 38.66 21.24
N ARG A 386 -0.30 37.54 21.51
CA ARG A 386 -0.54 36.27 20.84
C ARG A 386 -1.99 35.81 20.98
N GLU A 387 -2.53 35.85 22.19
CA GLU A 387 -3.94 35.52 22.47
C GLU A 387 -4.89 36.43 21.69
N SER A 388 -4.66 37.75 21.70
CA SER A 388 -5.51 38.71 20.98
C SER A 388 -5.50 38.47 19.46
N VAL A 389 -4.36 38.09 18.88
CA VAL A 389 -4.24 37.78 17.45
C VAL A 389 -4.96 36.47 17.11
N LEU A 390 -4.85 35.44 17.96
CA LEU A 390 -5.53 34.16 17.75
C LEU A 390 -7.05 34.31 17.88
N GLU A 391 -7.52 35.01 18.91
CA GLU A 391 -8.94 35.31 19.13
C GLU A 391 -9.52 36.11 17.95
N ALA A 392 -8.78 37.09 17.43
CA ALA A 392 -9.17 37.85 16.25
C ALA A 392 -9.36 36.99 14.98
N VAL A 393 -8.53 35.95 14.80
CA VAL A 393 -8.67 35.00 13.69
C VAL A 393 -9.88 34.09 13.91
N GLU A 394 -10.07 33.57 15.13
CA GLU A 394 -11.20 32.70 15.47
C GLU A 394 -12.56 33.42 15.39
N GLU A 395 -12.65 34.67 15.87
CA GLU A 395 -13.88 35.46 15.86
C GLU A 395 -14.17 36.14 14.50
N GLY A 396 -13.24 36.07 13.56
CA GLY A 396 -13.32 36.77 12.28
C GLY A 396 -13.20 38.30 12.40
N ASN A 397 -12.66 38.81 13.51
CA ASN A 397 -12.41 40.24 13.73
C ASN A 397 -10.99 40.61 13.30
N PHE A 398 -10.81 40.74 12.00
CA PHE A 398 -9.50 40.75 11.38
C PHE A 398 -8.63 41.99 11.59
N GLY A 399 -9.15 43.07 12.18
CA GLY A 399 -8.38 44.31 12.33
C GLY A 399 -7.08 44.12 13.13
N VAL A 400 -7.11 43.29 14.17
CA VAL A 400 -5.92 42.97 14.99
C VAL A 400 -4.94 42.09 14.21
N PHE A 401 -5.44 41.18 13.37
CA PHE A 401 -4.59 40.33 12.53
C PHE A 401 -3.95 41.13 11.38
N GLU A 402 -4.69 42.06 10.77
CA GLU A 402 -4.17 42.97 9.75
C GLU A 402 -3.05 43.85 10.33
N GLU A 403 -3.24 44.41 11.54
CA GLU A 403 -2.18 45.13 12.26
C GLU A 403 -0.96 44.23 12.53
N PHE A 404 -1.17 42.98 12.93
CA PHE A 404 -0.07 42.02 13.10
C PHE A 404 0.70 41.80 11.78
N MET A 405 0.01 41.62 10.65
CA MET A 405 0.65 41.42 9.36
C MET A 405 1.43 42.64 8.90
N ASP A 406 0.97 43.86 9.19
CA ASP A 406 1.72 45.09 8.88
C ASP A 406 3.11 45.13 9.53
N TYR A 407 3.26 44.56 10.73
CA TYR A 407 4.52 44.57 11.47
C TYR A 407 5.34 43.28 11.34
N TYR A 408 4.68 42.15 11.12
CA TYR A 408 5.29 40.81 11.21
C TYR A 408 5.05 39.95 9.97
N SER A 409 4.64 40.54 8.84
CA SER A 409 4.49 39.81 7.58
C SER A 409 5.80 39.10 7.19
N PRO A 410 5.75 37.80 6.89
CA PRO A 410 6.91 37.07 6.38
C PRO A 410 7.11 37.27 4.86
N GLU A 411 6.33 38.13 4.20
CA GLU A 411 6.34 38.28 2.73
C GLU A 411 7.75 38.52 2.17
N ASP A 412 8.50 39.45 2.73
CA ASP A 412 9.85 39.78 2.25
C ASP A 412 10.87 38.66 2.44
N GLU A 413 10.74 37.87 3.52
CA GLU A 413 11.59 36.70 3.79
C GLU A 413 11.30 35.63 2.73
N ILE A 414 10.02 35.26 2.59
CA ILE A 414 9.58 34.19 1.71
C ILE A 414 9.79 34.58 0.24
N ARG A 415 9.51 35.82 -0.15
CA ARG A 415 9.71 36.31 -1.52
C ARG A 415 11.15 36.10 -2.01
N LYS A 416 12.13 36.33 -1.13
CA LYS A 416 13.55 36.10 -1.47
C LYS A 416 13.85 34.62 -1.71
N GLU A 417 13.24 33.73 -0.94
CA GLU A 417 13.40 32.27 -1.09
C GLU A 417 12.78 31.76 -2.40
N TYR A 418 11.66 32.32 -2.83
CA TYR A 418 10.93 31.90 -4.04
C TYR A 418 11.27 32.70 -5.31
N THR A 419 12.24 33.62 -5.23
CA THR A 419 12.68 34.41 -6.38
C THR A 419 13.23 33.50 -7.48
N GLY A 420 12.64 33.58 -8.67
CA GLY A 420 13.02 32.76 -9.83
C GLY A 420 12.39 31.36 -9.87
N LEU A 421 11.62 30.98 -8.84
CA LEU A 421 10.76 29.78 -8.85
C LEU A 421 9.32 30.11 -9.23
N ILE A 422 8.85 31.30 -8.86
CA ILE A 422 7.50 31.80 -9.14
C ILE A 422 7.64 33.24 -9.68
N GLU A 423 6.84 33.59 -10.68
CA GLU A 423 6.77 34.95 -11.21
C GLU A 423 6.26 35.93 -10.13
N GLU A 424 6.83 37.13 -10.04
CA GLU A 424 6.58 38.09 -8.94
C GLU A 424 5.08 38.41 -8.77
N GLU A 425 4.37 38.63 -9.87
CA GLU A 425 2.93 38.92 -9.85
C GLU A 425 2.12 37.73 -9.32
N GLU A 426 2.54 36.52 -9.69
CA GLU A 426 1.91 35.28 -9.24
C GLU A 426 2.22 35.01 -7.76
N PHE A 427 3.46 35.23 -7.32
CA PHE A 427 3.85 35.12 -5.91
C PHE A 427 2.96 36.00 -5.03
N LYS A 428 2.77 37.26 -5.42
CA LYS A 428 1.96 38.21 -4.65
C LYS A 428 0.51 37.77 -4.56
N LEU A 429 -0.08 37.33 -5.68
CA LEU A 429 -1.45 36.80 -5.71
C LEU A 429 -1.61 35.58 -4.80
N LEU A 430 -0.65 34.65 -4.84
CA LEU A 430 -0.66 33.45 -3.98
C LEU A 430 -0.47 33.82 -2.52
N PHE A 431 0.43 34.74 -2.19
CA PHE A 431 0.64 35.20 -0.82
C PHE A 431 -0.63 35.83 -0.24
N ASP A 432 -1.24 36.78 -0.95
CA ASP A 432 -2.48 37.44 -0.55
C ASP A 432 -3.66 36.46 -0.42
N LYS A 433 -3.70 35.44 -1.30
CA LYS A 433 -4.69 34.35 -1.20
C LYS A 433 -4.45 33.52 0.05
N CYS A 434 -3.22 33.07 0.30
CA CYS A 434 -2.87 32.25 1.46
C CYS A 434 -3.12 32.98 2.78
N VAL A 435 -2.81 34.28 2.85
CA VAL A 435 -3.12 35.10 4.03
C VAL A 435 -4.62 35.18 4.28
N ARG A 436 -5.44 35.36 3.24
CA ARG A 436 -6.91 35.32 3.36
C ARG A 436 -7.43 33.95 3.79
N GLU A 437 -6.90 32.87 3.21
CA GLU A 437 -7.21 31.50 3.62
C GLU A 437 -6.84 31.27 5.10
N PHE A 438 -5.69 31.76 5.57
CA PHE A 438 -5.27 31.69 6.97
C PHE A 438 -6.26 32.40 7.90
N MET A 439 -6.87 33.48 7.42
CA MET A 439 -7.92 34.23 8.12
C MET A 439 -9.30 33.57 8.02
N GLY A 440 -9.46 32.43 7.33
CA GLY A 440 -10.78 31.83 7.08
C GLY A 440 -11.67 32.63 6.12
N LYS A 441 -11.08 33.54 5.31
CA LYS A 441 -11.79 34.24 4.23
C LYS A 441 -11.63 33.41 2.94
N ASN A 442 -12.73 32.84 2.44
CA ASN A 442 -12.79 32.21 1.11
C ASN A 442 -12.88 33.24 -0.02
#